data_AF-A0A4P2QGF6-F1
#
_entry.id   AF-A0A4P2QGF6-F1
#
_cell.length_a   1.000
_cell.length_b   1.000
_cell.length_c   1.000
_cell.angle_alpha   90.00
_cell.angle_beta   90.00
_cell.angle_gamma   90.00
#
_symmetry.space_group_name_H-M   'P 1'
#
loop_
_entity.id
_entity.type
_entity.pdbx_description
1 polymer ?
#
loop_
_entity_poly.entity_id
_entity_poly.type
_entity_poly.pdbx_seq_one_letter_code
_entity_poly.pdbx_strand_id
1 'polypeptide(L)'
;MSSREPSGEPASAPGTGEERAAPDASEEHAARPGVGASEQRAARPGVGARWIAALLALALSLGAVAGVAYQRYAAAHLRELPKVPRCVRGARVALRRPVAVSGTEPRQTASGETVYLTAGEDRAVACALQFDDALARHLAGALAEQAPAQRAARLLELVRDHVPPDPAHDRSAAAAYMMASAALRGLPEDAPEVRAAADALEQHHACRFATRRVCPTRPSPPALVWLAGVPAALSLLGLLGIGLAASAARYRRWTARGR
;
A
#
# COMPACT_ATOMS: atom_id res chain seq x y z
N MET A 1 33.98 -17.53 23.06
CA MET A 1 34.23 -17.49 24.52
C MET A 1 34.14 -16.05 24.98
N SER A 2 33.04 -15.66 25.64
CA SER A 2 33.03 -14.62 26.67
C SER A 2 31.71 -14.73 27.41
N SER A 3 31.79 -15.24 28.62
CA SER A 3 30.70 -15.52 29.55
C SER A 3 30.39 -14.27 30.37
N ARG A 4 29.11 -13.98 30.60
CA ARG A 4 28.51 -13.64 31.91
C ARG A 4 27.05 -13.23 31.78
N GLU A 5 26.16 -14.16 32.15
CA GLU A 5 24.87 -13.95 32.82
C GLU A 5 25.10 -13.66 34.34
N PRO A 6 24.08 -13.58 35.22
CA PRO A 6 22.74 -12.98 35.19
C PRO A 6 22.45 -12.13 36.47
N SER A 7 21.32 -11.44 36.54
CA SER A 7 20.59 -11.08 37.78
C SER A 7 19.30 -10.36 37.37
N GLY A 8 18.11 -10.62 37.88
CA GLY A 8 17.69 -11.35 39.07
C GLY A 8 16.36 -10.72 39.45
N GLU A 9 15.26 -11.45 39.24
CA GLU A 9 13.93 -11.09 39.75
C GLU A 9 13.93 -11.29 41.28
N PRO A 10 13.09 -10.55 42.02
CA PRO A 10 11.93 -11.26 42.55
C PRO A 10 10.63 -10.46 42.56
N ALA A 11 9.55 -11.24 42.56
CA ALA A 11 8.17 -10.88 42.79
C ALA A 11 7.82 -10.69 44.28
N SER A 12 6.58 -10.22 44.48
CA SER A 12 5.64 -10.40 45.62
C SER A 12 5.25 -9.07 46.29
N ALA A 13 4.03 -8.55 46.11
CA ALA A 13 2.70 -8.99 46.60
C ALA A 13 2.36 -8.32 47.97
N PRO A 14 1.16 -8.50 48.57
CA PRO A 14 0.21 -7.42 48.87
C PRO A 14 -0.08 -7.30 50.38
N GLY A 15 -0.97 -6.38 50.75
CA GLY A 15 -1.48 -6.21 52.13
C GLY A 15 -1.54 -4.73 52.49
N THR A 16 -2.46 -4.20 53.28
CA THR A 16 -3.49 -4.67 54.22
C THR A 16 -4.36 -3.41 54.46
N GLY A 17 -5.68 -3.43 54.63
CA GLY A 17 -6.40 -4.14 55.69
C GLY A 17 -6.20 -3.42 57.03
N GLU A 18 -7.31 -3.05 57.70
CA GLU A 18 -7.44 -2.53 59.09
C GLU A 18 -7.18 -1.01 59.30
N GLU A 19 -7.95 -0.24 60.09
CA GLU A 19 -8.98 -0.59 61.08
C GLU A 19 -9.76 0.61 61.63
N ARG A 20 -11.01 0.32 62.08
CA ARG A 20 -11.77 0.91 63.22
C ARG A 20 -12.12 2.41 63.19
N ALA A 21 -13.23 2.89 63.76
CA ALA A 21 -14.42 2.31 64.39
C ALA A 21 -15.46 3.46 64.54
N ALA A 22 -16.74 3.11 64.52
CA ALA A 22 -17.88 3.96 64.91
C ALA A 22 -18.01 4.03 66.46
N PRO A 23 -19.11 4.51 67.09
CA PRO A 23 -20.24 5.37 66.66
C PRO A 23 -20.55 6.51 67.67
N ASP A 24 -21.54 7.37 67.38
CA ASP A 24 -22.58 7.86 68.32
C ASP A 24 -23.42 8.90 67.54
N ALA A 25 -24.69 8.62 67.21
CA ALA A 25 -25.88 8.62 68.06
C ALA A 25 -26.61 9.99 68.04
N SER A 26 -27.76 9.96 67.36
CA SER A 26 -29.01 10.67 67.68
C SER A 26 -29.08 12.20 67.54
N GLU A 27 -29.92 12.62 66.57
CA GLU A 27 -31.02 13.59 66.69
C GLU A 27 -31.57 13.79 65.27
N GLU A 28 -32.59 13.04 64.86
CA GLU A 28 -34.00 13.44 64.95
C GLU A 28 -34.22 14.88 64.48
N HIS A 29 -34.59 15.09 63.21
CA HIS A 29 -35.57 16.11 62.82
C HIS A 29 -36.14 15.88 61.41
N ALA A 30 -37.46 15.67 61.40
CA ALA A 30 -38.43 16.11 60.41
C ALA A 30 -38.40 15.52 58.98
N ALA A 31 -39.37 14.63 58.78
CA ALA A 31 -39.99 14.29 57.51
C ALA A 31 -40.32 15.51 56.62
N ARG A 32 -39.94 15.41 55.34
CA ARG A 32 -40.71 15.93 54.21
C ARG A 32 -40.68 14.91 53.06
N PRO A 33 -41.80 14.26 52.71
CA PRO A 33 -41.90 13.53 51.46
C PRO A 33 -42.17 14.56 50.36
N GLY A 34 -41.10 15.20 49.89
CA GLY A 34 -41.13 15.97 48.66
C GLY A 34 -41.09 14.99 47.50
N VAL A 35 -42.28 14.66 46.98
CA VAL A 35 -42.49 14.08 45.65
C VAL A 35 -41.92 15.05 44.62
N GLY A 36 -40.60 14.98 44.43
CA GLY A 36 -39.91 15.57 43.31
C GLY A 36 -39.76 14.47 42.28
N ALA A 37 -40.77 14.33 41.43
CA ALA A 37 -40.66 13.56 40.21
C ALA A 37 -39.32 13.90 39.56
N SER A 38 -38.37 12.95 39.62
CA SER A 38 -37.27 12.91 38.69
C SER A 38 -37.90 12.64 37.33
N GLU A 39 -38.48 13.68 36.74
CA GLU A 39 -38.57 13.83 35.31
C GLU A 39 -37.15 13.53 34.83
N GLN A 40 -36.94 12.29 34.40
CA GLN A 40 -36.06 11.97 33.31
C GLN A 40 -36.52 12.85 32.14
N ARG A 41 -36.18 14.13 32.18
CA ARG A 41 -36.04 14.97 30.99
C ARG A 41 -34.93 14.29 30.23
N ALA A 42 -35.30 13.30 29.43
CA ALA A 42 -34.55 12.88 28.28
C ALA A 42 -34.19 14.19 27.57
N ALA A 43 -32.95 14.63 27.75
CA ALA A 43 -32.49 15.93 27.31
C ALA A 43 -32.72 15.95 25.80
N ARG A 44 -33.79 16.63 25.37
CA ARG A 44 -34.13 16.71 23.95
C ARG A 44 -32.89 17.28 23.28
N PRO A 45 -32.27 16.56 22.34
CA PRO A 45 -31.04 17.04 21.73
C PRO A 45 -31.34 18.40 21.12
N GLY A 46 -30.59 19.42 21.56
CA GLY A 46 -30.73 20.77 21.03
C GLY A 46 -30.57 20.77 19.52
N VAL A 47 -31.14 21.75 18.83
CA VAL A 47 -31.11 21.87 17.37
C VAL A 47 -29.69 21.68 16.81
N GLY A 48 -28.67 22.20 17.49
CA GLY A 48 -27.26 22.01 17.13
C GLY A 48 -26.77 20.55 17.21
N ALA A 49 -27.19 19.78 18.22
CA ALA A 49 -26.83 18.37 18.34
C ALA A 49 -27.46 17.52 17.22
N ARG A 50 -28.69 17.86 16.79
CA ARG A 50 -29.36 17.21 15.65
C ARG A 50 -28.64 17.49 14.33
N TRP A 51 -28.20 18.73 14.10
CA TRP A 51 -27.42 19.08 12.91
C TRP A 51 -26.04 18.41 12.89
N ILE A 52 -25.33 18.36 14.01
CA ILE A 52 -24.05 17.64 14.12
C ILE A 52 -24.24 16.15 13.83
N ALA A 53 -25.27 15.52 14.40
CA ALA A 53 -25.59 14.12 14.13
C ALA A 53 -25.94 13.88 12.66
N ALA A 54 -26.71 14.79 12.04
CA ALA A 54 -27.05 14.71 10.62
C ALA A 54 -25.81 14.84 9.71
N LEU A 55 -24.90 15.78 9.99
CA LEU A 55 -23.64 15.94 9.27
C LEU A 55 -22.75 14.70 9.40
N LEU A 56 -22.68 14.12 10.60
CA LEU A 56 -21.93 12.89 10.82
C LEU A 56 -22.53 11.70 10.04
N ALA A 57 -23.85 11.54 10.08
CA ALA A 57 -24.54 10.49 9.33
C ALA A 57 -24.35 10.66 7.81
N LEU A 58 -24.41 11.91 7.32
CA LEU A 58 -24.14 12.23 5.92
C LEU A 58 -22.69 11.90 5.54
N ALA A 59 -21.73 12.29 6.37
CA ALA A 59 -20.31 12.03 6.15
C ALA A 59 -20.01 10.53 6.08
N LEU A 60 -20.56 9.75 7.02
CA LEU A 60 -20.35 8.30 7.07
C LEU A 60 -21.03 7.57 5.92
N SER A 61 -22.28 7.92 5.60
CA SER A 61 -23.02 7.26 4.51
C SER A 61 -22.40 7.53 3.13
N LEU A 62 -22.13 8.80 2.81
CA LEU A 62 -21.49 9.16 1.55
C LEU A 62 -20.03 8.69 1.48
N GLY A 63 -19.30 8.75 2.60
CA GLY A 63 -17.95 8.22 2.71
C GLY A 63 -17.89 6.72 2.43
N ALA A 64 -18.85 5.94 2.95
CA ALA A 64 -18.92 4.50 2.68
C ALA A 64 -19.19 4.20 1.19
N VAL A 65 -20.12 4.92 0.56
CA VAL A 65 -20.42 4.75 -0.88
C VAL A 65 -19.19 5.09 -1.73
N ALA A 66 -18.55 6.23 -1.47
CA ALA A 66 -17.33 6.63 -2.16
C ALA A 66 -16.19 5.62 -1.94
N GLY A 67 -16.03 5.14 -0.71
CA GLY A 67 -15.01 4.15 -0.34
C GLY A 67 -15.20 2.82 -1.06
N VAL A 68 -16.42 2.29 -1.12
CA VAL A 68 -16.71 1.03 -1.83
C VAL A 68 -16.52 1.21 -3.35
N ALA A 69 -17.00 2.32 -3.91
CA ALA A 69 -16.80 2.62 -5.33
C ALA A 69 -15.30 2.73 -5.68
N TYR A 70 -14.53 3.41 -4.83
CA TYR A 70 -13.09 3.53 -5.00
C TYR A 70 -12.37 2.18 -4.82
N GLN A 71 -12.76 1.36 -3.83
CA GLN A 71 -12.14 0.05 -3.65
C GLN A 71 -12.35 -0.88 -4.85
N ARG A 72 -13.56 -0.91 -5.43
CA ARG A 72 -13.82 -1.70 -6.64
C ARG A 72 -12.98 -1.20 -7.81
N TYR A 73 -12.88 0.11 -7.98
CA TYR A 73 -12.02 0.72 -8.98
C TYR A 73 -10.54 0.37 -8.74
N ALA A 74 -10.05 0.49 -7.51
CA ALA A 74 -8.67 0.21 -7.14
C ALA A 74 -8.32 -1.28 -7.34
N ALA A 75 -9.20 -2.19 -6.93
CA ALA A 75 -9.03 -3.63 -7.14
C ALA A 75 -8.93 -4.00 -8.63
N ALA A 76 -9.68 -3.31 -9.49
CA ALA A 76 -9.66 -3.56 -10.93
C ALA A 76 -8.48 -2.88 -11.65
N HIS A 77 -8.11 -1.65 -11.27
CA HIS A 77 -7.24 -0.78 -12.08
C HIS A 77 -5.96 -0.31 -11.38
N LEU A 78 -5.86 -0.43 -10.07
CA LEU A 78 -4.72 0.03 -9.25
C LEU A 78 -4.05 -1.15 -8.55
N ARG A 79 -3.53 -2.10 -9.33
CA ARG A 79 -2.84 -3.26 -8.77
C ARG A 79 -1.55 -2.84 -8.07
N GLU A 80 -1.38 -3.27 -6.83
CA GLU A 80 -0.13 -3.02 -6.10
C GLU A 80 1.04 -3.78 -6.74
N LEU A 81 2.22 -3.18 -6.71
CA LEU A 81 3.43 -3.86 -7.19
C LEU A 81 3.83 -4.95 -6.19
N PRO A 82 3.87 -6.24 -6.58
CA PRO A 82 4.20 -7.30 -5.65
C PRO A 82 5.66 -7.23 -5.20
N LYS A 83 5.92 -7.73 -3.99
CA LYS A 83 7.29 -7.87 -3.48
C LYS A 83 8.03 -8.93 -4.29
N VAL A 84 9.03 -8.51 -5.07
CA VAL A 84 9.89 -9.42 -5.82
C VAL A 84 10.94 -10.10 -4.92
N PRO A 85 11.26 -11.38 -5.16
CA PRO A 85 12.24 -12.12 -4.37
C PRO A 85 13.67 -11.59 -4.60
N ARG A 86 14.59 -12.01 -3.73
CA ARG A 86 16.00 -11.59 -3.78
C ARG A 86 16.68 -11.97 -5.10
N CYS A 87 16.30 -13.09 -5.72
CA CYS A 87 16.88 -13.49 -7.00
C CYS A 87 16.68 -12.43 -8.10
N VAL A 88 15.50 -11.82 -8.18
CA VAL A 88 15.18 -10.78 -9.18
C VAL A 88 16.03 -9.54 -8.96
N ARG A 89 16.26 -9.17 -7.69
CA ARG A 89 17.15 -8.05 -7.35
C ARG A 89 18.60 -8.35 -7.75
N GLY A 90 19.07 -9.58 -7.52
CA GLY A 90 20.39 -10.03 -7.94
C GLY A 90 20.54 -10.04 -9.47
N ALA A 91 19.58 -10.61 -10.18
CA ALA A 91 19.52 -10.62 -11.64
C ALA A 91 19.53 -9.20 -12.22
N ARG A 92 18.71 -8.28 -11.67
CA ARG A 92 18.69 -6.87 -12.05
C ARG A 92 20.05 -6.20 -11.90
N VAL A 93 20.80 -6.49 -10.84
CA VAL A 93 22.14 -5.91 -10.65
C VAL A 93 23.12 -6.49 -11.67
N ALA A 94 23.06 -7.80 -11.92
CA ALA A 94 23.94 -8.47 -12.87
C ALA A 94 23.72 -8.00 -14.31
N LEU A 95 22.47 -7.82 -14.74
CA LEU A 95 22.12 -7.40 -16.09
C LEU A 95 22.50 -5.95 -16.43
N ARG A 96 22.70 -5.09 -15.43
CA ARG A 96 23.09 -3.67 -15.65
C ARG A 96 24.52 -3.49 -16.14
N ARG A 97 25.38 -4.50 -16.00
CA ARG A 97 26.77 -4.47 -16.43
C ARG A 97 27.01 -5.66 -17.34
N PRO A 98 26.49 -5.63 -18.59
CA PRO A 98 26.68 -6.72 -19.52
C PRO A 98 28.18 -6.91 -19.76
N VAL A 99 28.62 -8.16 -19.70
CA VAL A 99 30.00 -8.54 -20.02
C VAL A 99 30.03 -8.80 -21.52
N ALA A 100 30.97 -8.21 -22.25
CA ALA A 100 31.07 -8.33 -23.71
C ALA A 100 31.62 -9.69 -24.20
N VAL A 101 31.73 -10.68 -23.32
CA VAL A 101 32.29 -12.00 -23.62
C VAL A 101 31.14 -12.97 -23.83
N SER A 102 31.23 -13.84 -24.84
CA SER A 102 30.24 -14.92 -25.03
C SER A 102 30.11 -15.76 -23.78
N GLY A 103 28.88 -16.12 -23.45
CA GLY A 103 28.57 -17.02 -22.35
C GLY A 103 29.17 -18.42 -22.50
N THR A 104 29.23 -19.15 -21.39
CA THR A 104 29.56 -20.59 -21.35
C THR A 104 28.38 -21.44 -20.89
N GLU A 105 27.34 -20.84 -20.33
CA GLU A 105 26.21 -21.56 -19.76
C GLU A 105 25.12 -21.80 -20.81
N PRO A 106 24.78 -23.06 -21.13
CA PRO A 106 23.79 -23.38 -22.14
C PRO A 106 22.35 -23.19 -21.61
N ARG A 107 21.50 -22.52 -22.38
CA ARG A 107 20.07 -22.35 -22.11
C ARG A 107 19.26 -22.62 -23.37
N GLN A 108 18.08 -23.22 -23.20
CA GLN A 108 17.14 -23.37 -24.30
C GLN A 108 16.28 -22.11 -24.46
N THR A 109 16.15 -21.64 -25.70
CA THR A 109 15.24 -20.55 -26.07
C THR A 109 13.82 -21.09 -26.29
N ALA A 110 12.86 -20.19 -26.50
CA ALA A 110 11.50 -20.57 -26.85
C ALA A 110 11.39 -21.26 -28.23
N SER A 111 12.36 -21.04 -29.13
CA SER A 111 12.45 -21.73 -30.43
C SER A 111 13.10 -23.12 -30.34
N GLY A 112 13.59 -23.53 -29.17
CA GLY A 112 14.30 -24.79 -28.98
C GLY A 112 15.80 -24.73 -29.30
N GLU A 113 16.33 -23.56 -29.64
CA GLU A 113 17.77 -23.36 -29.86
C GLU A 113 18.52 -23.32 -28.53
N THR A 114 19.76 -23.83 -28.52
CA THR A 114 20.64 -23.70 -27.36
C THR A 114 21.52 -22.47 -27.52
N VAL A 115 21.40 -21.52 -26.61
CA VAL A 115 22.17 -20.28 -26.56
C VAL A 115 23.09 -20.28 -25.35
N TYR A 116 24.24 -19.59 -25.46
CA TYR A 116 25.21 -19.49 -24.39
C TYR A 116 25.18 -18.10 -23.78
N LEU A 117 24.81 -18.03 -22.49
CA LEU A 117 24.59 -16.77 -21.79
C LEU A 117 25.74 -16.44 -20.86
N THR A 118 26.01 -15.14 -20.69
CA THR A 118 26.97 -14.68 -19.68
C THR A 118 26.51 -15.08 -18.28
N ALA A 119 27.43 -15.16 -17.32
CA ALA A 119 27.06 -15.51 -15.94
C ALA A 119 26.01 -14.58 -15.31
N GLY A 120 25.89 -13.33 -15.79
CA GLY A 120 24.86 -12.40 -15.34
C GLY A 120 23.48 -12.66 -15.96
N GLU A 121 23.46 -12.95 -17.27
CA GLU A 121 22.26 -13.33 -18.02
C GLU A 121 21.74 -14.70 -17.58
N ASP A 122 22.64 -15.67 -17.36
CA ASP A 122 22.32 -16.99 -16.84
C ASP A 122 21.59 -16.91 -15.49
N ARG A 123 22.10 -16.09 -14.55
CA ARG A 123 21.43 -15.86 -13.27
C ARG A 123 20.03 -15.25 -13.42
N ALA A 124 19.83 -14.41 -14.43
CA ALA A 124 18.52 -13.85 -14.71
C ALA A 124 17.55 -14.93 -15.23
N VAL A 125 17.99 -15.77 -16.17
CA VAL A 125 17.21 -16.89 -16.68
C VAL A 125 16.93 -17.93 -15.58
N ALA A 126 17.92 -18.26 -14.75
CA ALA A 126 17.76 -19.16 -13.61
C ALA A 126 16.77 -18.61 -12.57
N CYS A 127 16.73 -17.30 -12.36
CA CYS A 127 15.72 -16.68 -11.51
C CYS A 127 14.34 -16.69 -12.18
N ALA A 128 14.25 -16.45 -13.49
CA ALA A 128 13.00 -16.52 -14.25
C ALA A 128 12.34 -17.90 -14.18
N LEU A 129 13.12 -18.98 -14.20
CA LEU A 129 12.65 -20.37 -14.03
C LEU A 129 11.90 -20.61 -12.71
N GLN A 130 12.11 -19.78 -11.69
CA GLN A 130 11.38 -19.88 -10.42
C GLN A 130 9.94 -19.35 -10.51
N PHE A 131 9.61 -18.62 -11.57
CA PHE A 131 8.29 -18.06 -11.81
C PHE A 131 7.54 -18.82 -12.88
N ASP A 132 8.18 -19.00 -14.04
CA ASP A 132 7.59 -19.61 -15.21
C ASP A 132 8.68 -20.04 -16.20
N ASP A 133 8.51 -21.24 -16.75
CA ASP A 133 9.50 -21.83 -17.66
C ASP A 133 9.46 -21.19 -19.06
N ALA A 134 8.27 -20.82 -19.55
CA ALA A 134 8.15 -20.11 -20.83
C ALA A 134 8.79 -18.72 -20.76
N LEU A 135 8.56 -17.98 -19.67
CA LEU A 135 9.22 -16.70 -19.39
C LEU A 135 10.75 -16.84 -19.44
N ALA A 136 11.30 -17.88 -18.82
CA ALA A 136 12.75 -18.12 -18.81
C ALA A 136 13.30 -18.37 -20.22
N ARG A 137 12.61 -19.18 -21.03
CA ARG A 137 13.00 -19.49 -22.42
C ARG A 137 12.91 -18.27 -23.34
N HIS A 138 11.86 -17.46 -23.21
CA HIS A 138 11.72 -16.22 -23.97
C HIS A 138 12.76 -15.18 -23.53
N LEU A 139 13.05 -15.08 -22.23
CA LEU A 139 14.11 -14.22 -21.72
C LEU A 139 15.49 -14.67 -22.24
N ALA A 140 15.78 -15.97 -22.25
CA ALA A 140 17.02 -16.51 -22.80
C ALA A 140 17.21 -16.13 -24.28
N GLY A 141 16.15 -16.28 -25.09
CA GLY A 141 16.17 -15.86 -26.50
C GLY A 141 16.38 -14.36 -26.65
N ALA A 142 15.72 -13.53 -25.84
CA ALA A 142 15.90 -12.08 -25.88
C ALA A 142 17.33 -11.66 -25.48
N LEU A 143 17.93 -12.30 -24.47
CA LEU A 143 19.29 -12.00 -24.02
C LEU A 143 20.37 -12.51 -24.97
N ALA A 144 20.10 -13.56 -25.74
CA ALA A 144 21.04 -14.07 -26.73
C ALA A 144 21.20 -13.16 -27.95
N GLU A 145 20.19 -12.35 -28.28
CA GLU A 145 20.19 -11.47 -29.45
C GLU A 145 21.34 -10.45 -29.39
N GLN A 146 22.22 -10.37 -30.40
CA GLN A 146 23.37 -9.46 -30.34
C GLN A 146 23.05 -8.05 -30.83
N ALA A 147 22.07 -7.90 -31.74
CA ALA A 147 21.71 -6.59 -32.27
C ALA A 147 20.92 -5.78 -31.20
N PRO A 148 21.41 -4.60 -30.76
CA PRO A 148 20.78 -3.87 -29.66
C PRO A 148 19.30 -3.55 -29.88
N ALA A 149 18.94 -3.14 -31.10
CA ALA A 149 17.55 -2.83 -31.46
C ALA A 149 16.65 -4.08 -31.41
N GLN A 150 17.13 -5.22 -31.90
CA GLN A 150 16.37 -6.47 -31.88
C GLN A 150 16.24 -7.00 -30.45
N ARG A 151 17.33 -6.97 -29.67
CA ARG A 151 17.32 -7.34 -28.24
C ARG A 151 16.31 -6.49 -27.49
N ALA A 152 16.30 -5.17 -27.71
CA ALA A 152 15.34 -4.26 -27.08
C ALA A 152 13.89 -4.60 -27.45
N ALA A 153 13.61 -4.88 -28.72
CA ALA A 153 12.29 -5.29 -29.19
C ALA A 153 11.83 -6.61 -28.55
N ARG A 154 12.71 -7.62 -28.48
CA ARG A 154 12.43 -8.92 -27.85
C ARG A 154 12.18 -8.81 -26.35
N LEU A 155 12.91 -7.93 -25.65
CA LEU A 155 12.69 -7.68 -24.22
C LEU A 155 11.34 -6.98 -23.96
N LEU A 156 10.88 -6.12 -24.87
CA LEU A 156 9.55 -5.53 -24.80
C LEU A 156 8.45 -6.57 -25.10
N GLU A 157 8.63 -7.37 -26.15
CA GLU A 157 7.76 -8.49 -26.53
C GLU A 157 7.58 -9.47 -25.36
N LEU A 158 8.66 -9.83 -24.66
CA LEU A 158 8.64 -10.66 -23.45
C LEU A 158 7.63 -10.18 -22.42
N VAL A 159 7.65 -8.89 -22.09
CA VAL A 159 6.82 -8.34 -21.02
C VAL A 159 5.38 -8.11 -21.49
N ARG A 160 5.20 -7.73 -22.76
CA ARG A 160 3.89 -7.41 -23.33
C ARG A 160 3.07 -8.64 -23.70
N ASP A 161 3.71 -9.61 -24.35
CA ASP A 161 3.02 -10.69 -25.07
C ASP A 161 3.19 -12.05 -24.38
N HIS A 162 4.26 -12.23 -23.60
CA HIS A 162 4.56 -13.52 -22.95
C HIS A 162 4.26 -13.56 -21.44
N VAL A 163 3.77 -12.47 -20.85
CA VAL A 163 3.27 -12.49 -19.48
C VAL A 163 1.75 -12.27 -19.45
N PRO A 164 0.95 -13.27 -19.02
CA PRO A 164 -0.50 -13.13 -18.99
C PRO A 164 -0.98 -11.89 -18.20
N PRO A 165 -2.04 -11.21 -18.65
CA PRO A 165 -2.57 -10.02 -17.98
C PRO A 165 -3.27 -10.31 -16.64
N ASP A 166 -3.47 -11.59 -16.33
CA ASP A 166 -4.16 -12.06 -15.14
C ASP A 166 -3.39 -11.74 -13.83
N PRO A 167 -4.06 -11.35 -12.73
CA PRO A 167 -3.42 -11.04 -11.45
C PRO A 167 -2.57 -12.17 -10.87
N ALA A 168 -2.88 -13.44 -11.16
CA ALA A 168 -2.07 -14.57 -10.68
C ALA A 168 -0.61 -14.49 -11.17
N HIS A 169 -0.38 -13.79 -12.29
CA HIS A 169 0.92 -13.64 -12.93
C HIS A 169 1.60 -12.30 -12.60
N ASP A 170 1.08 -11.53 -11.64
CA ASP A 170 1.64 -10.20 -11.31
C ASP A 170 3.08 -10.31 -10.76
N ARG A 171 3.41 -11.38 -10.04
CA ARG A 171 4.80 -11.65 -9.61
C ARG A 171 5.73 -11.87 -10.80
N SER A 172 5.29 -12.67 -11.77
CA SER A 172 6.01 -12.94 -13.01
C SER A 172 6.18 -11.66 -13.83
N ALA A 173 5.14 -10.83 -13.93
CA ALA A 173 5.17 -9.55 -14.64
C ALA A 173 6.14 -8.56 -14.00
N ALA A 174 6.12 -8.42 -12.67
CA ALA A 174 7.06 -7.57 -11.95
C ALA A 174 8.51 -8.04 -12.11
N ALA A 175 8.74 -9.36 -12.08
CA ALA A 175 10.06 -9.95 -12.31
C ALA A 175 10.54 -9.71 -13.76
N ALA A 176 9.69 -9.99 -14.75
CA ALA A 176 9.98 -9.79 -16.17
C ALA A 176 10.32 -8.32 -16.46
N TYR A 177 9.51 -7.37 -15.98
CA TYR A 177 9.80 -5.94 -16.10
C TYR A 177 11.14 -5.56 -15.44
N MET A 178 11.42 -6.05 -14.23
CA MET A 178 12.65 -5.73 -13.51
C MET A 178 13.91 -6.27 -14.20
N MET A 179 13.83 -7.44 -14.84
CA MET A 179 14.93 -8.03 -15.61
C MET A 179 15.07 -7.36 -16.98
N ALA A 180 13.97 -7.18 -17.73
CA ALA A 180 13.97 -6.53 -19.04
C ALA A 180 14.46 -5.08 -18.95
N SER A 181 13.95 -4.29 -17.99
CA SER A 181 14.41 -2.91 -17.78
C SER A 181 15.88 -2.82 -17.34
N ALA A 182 16.42 -3.86 -16.69
CA ALA A 182 17.83 -3.93 -16.33
C ALA A 182 18.71 -4.25 -17.54
N ALA A 183 18.28 -5.20 -18.37
CA ALA A 183 18.96 -5.58 -19.60
C ALA A 183 18.98 -4.43 -20.62
N LEU A 184 17.87 -3.69 -20.76
CA LEU A 184 17.79 -2.50 -21.62
C LEU A 184 18.80 -1.41 -21.21
N ARG A 185 19.03 -1.22 -19.91
CA ARG A 185 20.03 -0.25 -19.41
C ARG A 185 21.48 -0.64 -19.70
N GLY A 186 21.72 -1.90 -20.06
CA GLY A 186 23.03 -2.35 -20.53
C GLY A 186 23.29 -2.06 -22.00
N LEU A 187 22.29 -1.58 -22.75
CA LEU A 187 22.39 -1.30 -24.18
C LEU A 187 22.77 0.16 -24.46
N PRO A 188 23.26 0.48 -25.66
CA PRO A 188 23.60 1.84 -26.05
C PRO A 188 22.36 2.76 -26.01
N GLU A 189 22.39 3.80 -25.18
CA GLU A 189 21.26 4.73 -25.00
C GLU A 189 21.07 5.69 -26.19
N ASP A 190 22.11 5.86 -27.02
CA ASP A 190 22.07 6.67 -28.23
C ASP A 190 21.18 6.05 -29.32
N ALA A 191 20.95 4.73 -29.30
CA ALA A 191 20.02 4.06 -30.20
C ALA A 191 18.55 4.45 -29.91
N PRO A 192 17.82 5.08 -30.86
CA PRO A 192 16.44 5.52 -30.64
C PRO A 192 15.47 4.34 -30.38
N GLU A 193 15.74 3.16 -30.93
CA GLU A 193 14.93 1.96 -30.74
C GLU A 193 15.00 1.45 -29.30
N VAL A 194 16.18 1.53 -28.67
CA VAL A 194 16.38 1.14 -27.26
C VAL A 194 15.60 2.07 -26.34
N ARG A 195 15.67 3.39 -26.60
CA ARG A 195 14.90 4.39 -25.85
C ARG A 195 13.39 4.18 -26.01
N ALA A 196 12.92 3.97 -27.23
CA ALA A 196 11.51 3.69 -27.51
C ALA A 196 11.03 2.42 -26.79
N ALA A 197 11.83 1.35 -26.79
CA ALA A 197 11.51 0.12 -26.07
C ALA A 197 11.48 0.32 -24.55
N ALA A 198 12.41 1.10 -24.00
CA ALA A 198 12.44 1.42 -22.57
C ALA A 198 11.20 2.22 -22.13
N ASP A 199 10.80 3.23 -22.90
CA ASP A 199 9.59 4.01 -22.60
C ASP A 199 8.30 3.20 -22.76
N ALA A 200 8.21 2.36 -23.79
CA ALA A 200 7.09 1.44 -23.97
C ALA A 200 6.99 0.43 -22.82
N LEU A 201 8.14 -0.08 -22.34
CA LEU A 201 8.21 -0.99 -21.20
C LEU A 201 7.73 -0.32 -19.90
N GLU A 202 8.18 0.90 -19.64
CA GLU A 202 7.73 1.71 -18.50
C GLU A 202 6.22 2.01 -18.58
N GLN A 203 5.71 2.32 -19.77
CA GLN A 203 4.30 2.58 -19.99
C GLN A 203 3.45 1.33 -19.75
N HIS A 204 3.89 0.17 -20.25
CA HIS A 204 3.22 -1.10 -20.02
C HIS A 204 3.19 -1.46 -18.52
N HIS A 205 4.31 -1.28 -17.83
CA HIS A 205 4.41 -1.48 -16.38
C HIS A 205 3.51 -0.52 -15.58
N ALA A 206 3.46 0.76 -15.97
CA ALA A 206 2.60 1.77 -15.36
C ALA A 206 1.10 1.50 -15.58
N CYS A 207 0.75 0.85 -16.69
CA CYS A 207 -0.63 0.44 -16.96
C CYS A 207 -1.05 -0.79 -16.16
N ARG A 208 -0.14 -1.73 -15.93
CA ARG A 208 -0.43 -2.90 -15.10
C ARG A 208 -0.49 -2.58 -13.60
N PHE A 209 0.47 -1.80 -13.09
CA PHE A 209 0.63 -1.53 -11.66
C PHE A 209 0.37 -0.07 -11.28
N ALA A 210 0.03 0.17 -10.02
CA ALA A 210 -0.07 1.49 -9.43
C ALA A 210 1.35 2.07 -9.22
N THR A 211 1.90 2.66 -10.28
CA THR A 211 3.21 3.35 -10.25
C THR A 211 3.04 4.87 -10.23
N ARG A 212 4.15 5.61 -10.17
CA ARG A 212 4.14 7.08 -10.27
C ARG A 212 3.88 7.58 -11.70
N ARG A 213 4.15 6.78 -12.74
CA ARG A 213 3.84 7.16 -14.12
C ARG A 213 2.33 6.99 -14.37
N VAL A 214 1.75 7.91 -15.14
CA VAL A 214 0.34 7.87 -15.52
C VAL A 214 0.17 6.88 -16.67
N CYS A 215 -0.80 5.97 -16.54
CA CYS A 215 -1.22 5.12 -17.65
C CYS A 215 -2.32 5.83 -18.44
N PRO A 216 -2.14 6.07 -19.75
CA PRO A 216 -3.14 6.79 -20.56
C PRO A 216 -4.42 5.98 -20.81
N THR A 217 -4.36 4.65 -20.72
CA THR A 217 -5.52 3.77 -20.93
C THR A 217 -6.27 3.44 -19.64
N ARG A 218 -5.79 3.90 -18.48
CA ARG A 218 -6.46 3.66 -17.20
C ARG A 218 -7.72 4.54 -17.14
N PRO A 219 -8.92 3.96 -16.92
CA PRO A 219 -10.13 4.76 -16.80
C PRO A 219 -10.02 5.72 -15.61
N SER A 220 -10.68 6.87 -15.69
CA SER A 220 -10.76 7.77 -14.54
C SER A 220 -11.57 7.13 -13.40
N PRO A 221 -11.32 7.52 -12.13
CA PRO A 221 -12.14 7.07 -11.02
C PRO A 221 -13.62 7.40 -11.28
N PRO A 222 -14.55 6.49 -10.93
CA PRO A 222 -15.97 6.67 -11.23
C PRO A 222 -16.51 7.95 -10.56
N ALA A 223 -17.41 8.65 -11.25
CA ALA A 223 -17.97 9.93 -10.78
C ALA A 223 -18.56 9.85 -9.37
N LEU A 224 -19.10 8.69 -8.97
CA LEU A 224 -19.58 8.43 -7.61
C LEU A 224 -18.54 8.70 -6.52
N VAL A 225 -17.26 8.42 -6.78
CA VAL A 225 -16.17 8.71 -5.83
C VAL A 225 -16.07 10.21 -5.57
N TRP A 226 -16.26 11.04 -6.60
CA TRP A 226 -16.23 12.49 -6.47
C TRP A 226 -17.54 13.04 -5.90
N LEU A 227 -18.68 12.59 -6.41
CA LEU A 227 -20.00 13.08 -6.02
C LEU A 227 -20.35 12.72 -4.57
N ALA A 228 -19.93 11.55 -4.07
CA ALA A 228 -20.14 11.18 -2.67
C ALA A 228 -18.94 11.59 -1.79
N GLY A 229 -17.71 11.50 -2.31
CA GLY A 229 -16.50 11.80 -1.55
C GLY A 229 -16.36 13.28 -1.20
N VAL A 230 -16.64 14.20 -2.14
CA VAL A 230 -16.51 15.65 -1.88
C VAL A 230 -17.48 16.12 -0.78
N PRO A 231 -18.79 15.83 -0.82
CA PRO A 231 -19.68 16.23 0.27
C PRO A 231 -19.35 15.54 1.60
N ALA A 232 -18.89 14.28 1.58
CA ALA A 232 -18.44 13.59 2.79
C ALA A 232 -17.24 14.32 3.43
N ALA A 233 -16.24 14.67 2.63
CA ALA A 233 -15.07 15.42 3.07
C ALA A 233 -15.43 16.81 3.61
N LEU A 234 -16.31 17.54 2.92
CA LEU A 234 -16.81 18.85 3.37
C LEU A 234 -17.57 18.73 4.70
N SER A 235 -18.36 17.69 4.88
CA SER A 235 -19.09 17.42 6.13
C SER A 235 -18.12 17.13 7.29
N LEU A 236 -17.08 16.35 7.05
CA LEU A 236 -16.01 16.09 8.03
C LEU A 236 -15.24 17.37 8.38
N LEU A 237 -14.92 18.21 7.39
CA LEU A 237 -14.29 19.51 7.63
C LEU A 237 -15.17 20.43 8.46
N GLY A 238 -16.49 20.45 8.20
CA GLY A 238 -17.46 21.18 9.02
C GLY A 238 -17.49 20.71 10.46
N LEU A 239 -17.52 19.38 10.68
CA LEU A 239 -17.47 18.78 12.02
C LEU A 239 -16.16 19.10 12.74
N LEU A 240 -15.02 19.03 12.04
CA LEU A 240 -13.71 19.40 12.56
C LEU A 240 -13.70 20.88 13.02
N GLY A 241 -14.24 21.77 12.19
CA GLY A 241 -14.36 23.20 12.51
C GLY A 241 -15.22 23.46 13.74
N ILE A 242 -16.37 22.77 13.88
CA ILE A 242 -17.22 22.86 15.07
C ILE A 242 -16.48 22.36 16.32
N GLY A 243 -15.76 21.23 16.21
CA GLY A 243 -14.97 20.67 17.30
C GLY A 243 -13.85 21.61 17.76
N LEU A 244 -13.11 22.21 16.82
CA LEU A 244 -12.07 23.19 17.10
C LEU A 244 -12.62 24.48 17.74
N ALA A 245 -13.77 24.98 17.25
CA ALA A 245 -14.42 26.14 17.86
C ALA A 245 -14.89 25.86 19.30
N ALA A 246 -15.47 24.68 19.54
CA ALA A 246 -15.91 24.25 20.86
C ALA A 246 -14.74 24.08 21.84
N SER A 247 -13.63 23.48 21.39
CA SER A 247 -12.42 23.33 22.22
C SER A 247 -11.78 24.68 22.54
N ALA A 248 -11.69 25.61 21.57
CA ALA A 248 -11.19 26.96 21.80
C ALA A 248 -12.08 27.76 22.77
N ALA A 249 -13.41 27.61 22.68
CA ALA A 249 -14.34 28.23 23.63
C ALA A 249 -14.22 27.63 25.04
N ARG A 250 -13.94 26.33 25.15
CA ARG A 250 -13.68 25.67 26.45
C ARG A 250 -12.35 26.14 27.04
N TYR A 251 -11.29 26.21 26.23
CA TYR A 251 -9.98 26.69 26.64
C TYR A 251 -10.05 28.13 27.18
N ARG A 252 -10.69 29.05 26.44
CA ARG A 252 -10.88 30.45 26.88
C ARG A 252 -11.62 30.54 28.23
N ARG A 253 -12.65 29.73 28.44
CA ARG A 253 -13.40 29.67 29.70
C ARG A 253 -12.55 29.13 30.86
N TRP A 254 -11.68 28.16 30.60
CA TRP A 254 -10.77 27.61 31.60
C TRP A 254 -9.71 28.65 32.02
N THR A 255 -9.08 29.32 31.05
CA THR A 255 -8.10 30.38 31.33
C THR A 255 -8.68 31.60 32.03
N ALA A 256 -9.99 31.85 31.88
CA ALA A 256 -10.70 32.93 32.57
C ALA A 256 -11.07 32.61 34.02
N ARG A 257 -11.02 31.33 34.45
CA ARG A 257 -11.31 30.91 35.85
C ARG A 257 -10.05 30.69 36.69
N GLY A 258 -8.88 30.58 36.05
CA GLY A 258 -7.59 30.42 36.73
C GLY A 258 -6.84 31.73 36.97
N ARG A 259 -7.50 32.87 36.71
CA ARG A 259 -7.09 34.23 37.09
C ARG A 259 -8.12 34.75 38.08
#